data_AF-A0A359MTJ8-F1
#
_entry.id   AF-A0A359MTJ8-F1
#
_cell.length_a   1.000
_cell.length_b   1.000
_cell.length_c   1.000
_cell.angle_alpha   90.00
_cell.angle_beta   90.00
_cell.angle_gamma   90.00
#
_symmetry.space_group_name_H-M   'P 1'
#
loop_
_entity.id
_entity.type
_entity.pdbx_description
1 polymer ?
#
loop_
_entity_poly.entity_id
_entity_poly.type
_entity_poly.pdbx_seq_one_letter_code
_entity_poly.pdbx_strand_id
1 'polypeptide(L)'
;KMAIHPDDPPYPIFGLPRIITNEANLDRFLQLVDSPYNGLTFCTGSLGSADFNDIVSMVDKYSAMGRIHFMHIRNVKLLPDGSFEESAHYSPCGSMDIVAIVKALHKNNYTGYVRPDHGRMIWGETGRPGYGLYDRALGAMYLTGIWETLEKCSR
;
A
#
# COMPACT_ATOMS: atom_id res chain seq x y z
N LYS A 1 9.15 10.72 11.99
CA LYS A 1 9.91 10.69 10.72
C LYS A 1 8.98 11.13 9.61
N MET A 2 9.45 11.80 8.55
CA MET A 2 8.60 12.20 7.43
C MET A 2 8.31 10.98 6.54
N ALA A 3 7.14 10.94 5.92
CA ALA A 3 6.67 9.80 5.13
C ALA A 3 5.89 10.32 3.91
N ILE A 4 6.56 10.52 2.76
CA ILE A 4 5.90 11.02 1.55
C ILE A 4 4.92 9.98 1.01
N HIS A 5 3.72 10.40 0.62
CA HIS A 5 2.73 9.52 0.00
C HIS A 5 2.95 9.47 -1.53
N PRO A 6 2.76 8.32 -2.20
CA PRO A 6 2.77 8.25 -3.65
C PRO A 6 1.65 9.05 -4.29
N ASP A 7 1.84 9.41 -5.55
CA ASP A 7 0.79 9.98 -6.38
C ASP A 7 -0.32 8.95 -6.63
N ASP A 8 -1.59 9.38 -6.62
CA ASP A 8 -2.76 8.52 -6.82
C ASP A 8 -3.71 9.14 -7.87
N PRO A 9 -3.83 8.60 -9.09
CA PRO A 9 -3.09 7.45 -9.61
C PRO A 9 -1.58 7.71 -9.82
N PRO A 10 -0.75 6.67 -9.95
CA PRO A 10 0.70 6.81 -10.03
C PRO A 10 1.18 7.12 -11.46
N TYR A 11 0.46 7.97 -12.19
CA TYR A 11 0.79 8.37 -13.56
C TYR A 11 0.19 9.73 -13.91
N PRO A 12 0.81 10.51 -14.83
CA PRO A 12 0.33 11.83 -15.23
C PRO A 12 -1.13 11.83 -15.68
N ILE A 13 -1.87 12.85 -15.29
CA ILE A 13 -3.26 13.07 -15.71
C ILE A 13 -3.42 14.54 -16.12
N PHE A 14 -4.26 14.80 -17.14
CA PHE A 14 -4.57 16.15 -17.61
C PHE A 14 -3.35 17.01 -17.98
N GLY A 15 -2.25 16.38 -18.41
CA GLY A 15 -1.00 17.07 -18.75
C GLY A 15 -0.18 17.56 -17.55
N LEU A 16 -0.57 17.22 -16.32
CA LEU A 16 0.14 17.59 -15.10
C LEU A 16 1.17 16.54 -14.70
N PRO A 17 2.40 16.93 -14.33
CA PRO A 17 3.43 16.00 -13.91
C PRO A 17 3.11 15.39 -12.54
N ARG A 18 3.56 14.15 -12.35
CA ARG A 18 3.57 13.39 -11.09
C ARG A 18 4.96 12.78 -10.93
N ILE A 19 5.49 12.73 -9.71
CA ILE A 19 6.92 12.48 -9.47
C ILE A 19 7.20 11.38 -8.44
N ILE A 20 6.19 10.87 -7.75
CA ILE A 20 6.27 9.76 -6.78
C ILE A 20 5.37 8.62 -7.28
N THR A 21 5.77 7.99 -8.39
CA THR A 21 4.90 7.12 -9.20
C THR A 21 5.40 5.67 -9.33
N ASN A 22 6.71 5.44 -9.29
CA ASN A 22 7.31 4.11 -9.48
C ASN A 22 8.59 3.95 -8.65
N GLU A 23 9.21 2.78 -8.72
CA GLU A 23 10.45 2.48 -8.00
C GLU A 23 11.59 3.46 -8.29
N ALA A 24 11.84 3.81 -9.56
CA ALA A 24 12.90 4.74 -9.92
C ALA A 24 12.67 6.15 -9.33
N ASN A 25 11.41 6.58 -9.24
CA ASN A 25 11.02 7.82 -8.59
C ASN A 25 11.24 7.78 -7.07
N LEU A 26 10.91 6.67 -6.41
CA LEU A 26 11.14 6.48 -4.99
C LEU A 26 12.64 6.44 -4.66
N ASP A 27 13.44 5.74 -5.49
CA ASP A 27 14.90 5.69 -5.36
C ASP A 27 15.50 7.10 -5.46
N ARG A 28 15.09 7.85 -6.49
CA ARG A 28 15.51 9.25 -6.66
C ARG A 28 15.12 10.09 -5.45
N PHE A 29 13.88 10.00 -4.98
CA PHE A 29 13.39 10.79 -3.84
C PHE A 29 14.19 10.53 -2.56
N LEU A 30 14.49 9.26 -2.25
CA LEU A 30 15.30 8.90 -1.09
C LEU A 30 16.74 9.41 -1.20
N GLN A 31 17.30 9.45 -2.42
CA GLN A 31 18.63 9.98 -2.69
C GLN A 31 18.73 11.52 -2.62
N LEU A 32 17.62 12.26 -2.79
CA LEU A 32 17.64 13.72 -2.67
C LEU A 32 18.15 14.19 -1.30
N VAL A 33 17.80 13.44 -0.24
CA VAL A 33 18.28 13.64 1.12
C VAL A 33 18.44 12.27 1.78
N ASP A 34 19.67 11.74 1.80
CA ASP A 34 19.95 10.46 2.47
C ASP A 34 19.97 10.64 4.00
N SER A 35 18.79 10.53 4.60
CA SER A 35 18.56 10.66 6.03
C SER A 35 17.51 9.66 6.48
N PRO A 36 17.63 9.06 7.68
CA PRO A 36 16.59 8.19 8.23
C PRO A 36 15.28 8.93 8.54
N TYR A 37 15.24 10.27 8.42
CA TYR A 37 14.02 11.07 8.55
C TYR A 37 13.33 11.32 7.21
N ASN A 38 13.99 11.04 6.08
CA ASN A 38 13.43 11.07 4.73
C ASN A 38 12.94 9.65 4.36
N GLY A 39 11.63 9.45 4.33
CA GLY A 39 11.08 8.13 4.02
C GLY A 39 9.68 8.18 3.45
N LEU A 40 9.07 7.00 3.36
CA LEU A 40 7.90 6.73 2.54
C LEU A 40 6.70 6.40 3.41
N THR A 41 5.56 7.01 3.08
CA THR A 41 4.27 6.34 3.27
C THR A 41 4.09 5.44 2.07
N PHE A 42 4.28 4.13 2.24
CA PHE A 42 4.12 3.19 1.14
C PHE A 42 2.65 2.79 1.04
N CYS A 43 1.97 3.28 0.01
CA CYS A 43 0.57 2.96 -0.26
C CYS A 43 0.47 1.92 -1.37
N THR A 44 0.10 0.70 -1.01
CA THR A 44 -0.02 -0.43 -1.92
C THR A 44 -1.06 -0.19 -2.99
N GLY A 45 -2.16 0.49 -2.63
CA GLY A 45 -3.20 0.80 -3.58
C GLY A 45 -2.81 1.88 -4.57
N SER A 46 -2.18 2.97 -4.12
CA SER A 46 -1.82 4.07 -5.03
C SER A 46 -0.73 3.63 -6.00
N LEU A 47 0.33 2.98 -5.52
CA LEU A 47 1.36 2.45 -6.42
C LEU A 47 0.86 1.26 -7.25
N GLY A 48 -0.05 0.45 -6.69
CA GLY A 48 -0.65 -0.73 -7.33
C GLY A 48 -1.81 -0.44 -8.27
N SER A 49 -2.25 0.82 -8.39
CA SER A 49 -3.22 1.29 -9.38
C SER A 49 -2.67 1.27 -10.82
N ALA A 50 -1.44 0.80 -11.02
CA ALA A 50 -0.85 0.54 -12.33
C ALA A 50 -0.08 -0.79 -12.33
N ASP A 51 -0.03 -1.45 -13.48
CA ASP A 51 0.56 -2.78 -13.65
C ASP A 51 2.10 -2.79 -13.77
N PHE A 52 2.72 -1.62 -13.97
CA PHE A 52 4.17 -1.50 -14.13
C PHE A 52 4.95 -1.53 -12.79
N ASN A 53 4.28 -1.54 -11.64
CA ASN A 53 4.92 -1.57 -10.32
C ASN A 53 4.81 -2.97 -9.69
N ASP A 54 5.95 -3.57 -9.36
CA ASP A 54 5.98 -4.79 -8.52
C ASP A 54 5.90 -4.39 -7.04
N ILE A 55 4.67 -4.35 -6.52
CA ILE A 55 4.39 -3.89 -5.17
C ILE A 55 5.06 -4.75 -4.11
N VAL A 56 5.12 -6.08 -4.28
CA VAL A 56 5.72 -6.98 -3.29
C VAL A 56 7.23 -6.74 -3.23
N SER A 57 7.89 -6.69 -4.38
CA SER A 57 9.33 -6.43 -4.48
C SER A 57 9.70 -5.06 -3.89
N MET A 58 8.94 -4.02 -4.23
CA MET A 58 9.16 -2.68 -3.71
C MET A 58 8.96 -2.61 -2.19
N VAL A 59 7.92 -3.26 -1.64
CA VAL A 59 7.72 -3.33 -0.18
C VAL A 59 8.89 -4.04 0.49
N ASP A 60 9.37 -5.17 -0.04
CA ASP A 60 10.53 -5.90 0.50
C ASP A 60 11.78 -5.00 0.50
N LYS A 61 12.09 -4.38 -0.63
CA LYS A 61 13.24 -3.47 -0.77
C LYS A 61 13.22 -2.33 0.24
N TYR A 62 12.15 -1.52 0.26
CA TYR A 62 12.14 -0.29 1.06
C TYR A 62 11.92 -0.54 2.56
N SER A 63 11.26 -1.64 2.93
CA SER A 63 11.18 -2.05 4.34
C SER A 63 12.53 -2.58 4.84
N ALA A 64 13.26 -3.39 4.05
CA ALA A 64 14.62 -3.82 4.39
C ALA A 64 15.60 -2.64 4.54
N MET A 65 15.43 -1.59 3.74
CA MET A 65 16.21 -0.33 3.88
C MET A 65 15.81 0.51 5.11
N GLY A 66 14.75 0.14 5.83
CA GLY A 66 14.20 0.92 6.93
C GLY A 66 13.66 2.29 6.51
N ARG A 67 13.24 2.44 5.24
CA ARG A 67 12.78 3.71 4.64
C ARG A 67 11.25 3.81 4.51
N ILE A 68 10.53 2.72 4.72
CA ILE A 68 9.07 2.77 4.94
C ILE A 68 8.84 3.22 6.39
N HIS A 69 8.15 4.36 6.56
CA HIS A 69 7.82 4.90 7.88
C HIS A 69 6.33 4.76 8.20
N PHE A 70 5.50 4.58 7.17
CA PHE A 70 4.08 4.36 7.31
C PHE A 70 3.56 3.47 6.17
N MET A 71 2.67 2.53 6.46
CA MET A 71 2.06 1.66 5.47
C MET A 71 0.57 1.95 5.34
N HIS A 72 0.12 2.19 4.11
CA HIS A 72 -1.28 2.04 3.73
C HIS A 72 -1.39 0.73 2.95
N ILE A 73 -2.09 -0.25 3.52
CA ILE A 73 -2.33 -1.54 2.87
C ILE A 73 -3.80 -1.58 2.46
N ARG A 74 -4.07 -1.16 1.22
CA ARG A 74 -5.37 -1.33 0.54
C ARG A 74 -5.20 -2.14 -0.73
N ASN A 75 -6.29 -2.67 -1.24
CA ASN A 75 -6.31 -3.43 -2.48
C ASN A 75 -7.08 -2.65 -3.55
N VAL A 76 -6.60 -2.76 -4.79
CA VAL A 76 -7.25 -2.24 -5.98
C VAL A 76 -7.45 -3.38 -6.96
N LYS A 77 -8.48 -3.29 -7.77
CA LYS A 77 -8.69 -4.18 -8.90
C LYS A 77 -8.35 -3.44 -10.18
N LEU A 78 -7.32 -3.91 -10.88
CA LEU A 78 -6.99 -3.43 -12.22
C LEU A 78 -8.02 -3.96 -13.21
N LEU A 79 -8.45 -3.09 -14.12
CA LEU A 79 -9.43 -3.39 -15.14
C LEU A 79 -8.76 -3.56 -16.52
N PRO A 80 -9.39 -4.28 -17.46
CA PRO A 80 -8.78 -4.60 -18.76
C PRO A 80 -8.43 -3.37 -19.63
N ASP A 81 -9.03 -2.22 -19.36
CA ASP A 81 -8.82 -0.96 -20.08
C ASP A 81 -7.70 -0.09 -19.47
N GLY A 82 -6.99 -0.61 -18.46
CA GLY A 82 -5.93 0.11 -17.74
C GLY A 82 -6.46 1.04 -16.64
N SER A 83 -7.77 1.07 -16.39
CA SER A 83 -8.34 1.73 -15.22
C SER A 83 -8.31 0.82 -13.98
N PHE A 84 -8.77 1.33 -12.84
CA PHE A 84 -8.82 0.57 -11.59
C PHE A 84 -10.00 1.01 -10.72
N GLU A 85 -10.40 0.12 -9.80
CA GLU A 85 -11.35 0.43 -8.74
C GLU A 85 -10.81 -0.02 -7.37
N GLU A 86 -11.22 0.66 -6.30
CA GLU A 86 -10.95 0.20 -4.93
C GLU A 86 -11.71 -1.10 -4.66
N SER A 87 -11.04 -2.09 -4.06
CA SER A 87 -11.64 -3.40 -3.77
C SER A 87 -11.61 -3.71 -2.27
N ALA A 88 -12.24 -4.83 -1.87
CA ALA A 88 -12.01 -5.37 -0.54
C ALA A 88 -10.52 -5.69 -0.36
N HIS A 89 -10.01 -5.58 0.88
CA HIS A 89 -8.62 -5.96 1.21
C HIS A 89 -8.33 -7.42 0.93
N TYR A 90 -9.33 -8.29 0.94
CA TYR A 90 -9.16 -9.71 0.66
C TYR A 90 -8.53 -9.92 -0.73
N SER A 91 -7.35 -10.54 -0.80
CA SER A 91 -6.53 -10.60 -2.02
C SER A 91 -7.32 -11.04 -3.27
N PRO A 92 -8.16 -12.11 -3.21
CA PRO A 92 -8.97 -12.53 -4.37
C PRO A 92 -10.00 -11.51 -4.89
N CYS A 93 -10.29 -10.44 -4.16
CA CYS A 93 -11.21 -9.39 -4.60
C CYS A 93 -10.52 -8.31 -5.45
N GLY A 94 -9.19 -8.23 -5.44
CA GLY A 94 -8.42 -7.25 -6.19
C GLY A 94 -7.24 -7.86 -6.92
N SER A 95 -6.25 -7.03 -7.21
CA SER A 95 -5.07 -7.38 -7.99
C SER A 95 -3.80 -7.45 -7.15
N MET A 96 -3.85 -7.03 -5.89
CA MET A 96 -2.69 -7.07 -4.98
C MET A 96 -2.68 -8.36 -4.16
N ASP A 97 -1.50 -8.99 -4.05
CA ASP A 97 -1.27 -10.08 -3.09
C ASP A 97 -0.96 -9.49 -1.71
N ILE A 98 -2.02 -9.27 -0.92
CA ILE A 98 -1.91 -8.68 0.41
C ILE A 98 -1.14 -9.62 1.36
N VAL A 99 -1.21 -10.93 1.17
CA VAL A 99 -0.45 -11.88 2.00
C VAL A 99 1.04 -11.73 1.74
N ALA A 100 1.46 -11.68 0.47
CA ALA A 100 2.86 -11.48 0.11
C ALA A 100 3.40 -10.12 0.58
N ILE A 101 2.60 -9.05 0.47
CA ILE A 101 2.95 -7.71 0.97
C ILE A 101 3.20 -7.74 2.48
N VAL A 102 2.27 -8.29 3.27
CA VAL A 102 2.40 -8.37 4.73
C VAL A 102 3.56 -9.29 5.11
N LYS A 103 3.79 -10.37 4.35
CA LYS A 103 4.93 -11.27 4.52
C LYS A 103 6.28 -10.56 4.31
N ALA A 104 6.39 -9.68 3.31
CA ALA A 104 7.60 -8.89 3.10
C ALA A 104 7.89 -7.96 4.29
N LEU A 105 6.85 -7.30 4.83
CA LEU A 105 6.99 -6.47 6.03
C LEU A 105 7.40 -7.29 7.27
N HIS A 106 6.77 -8.45 7.49
CA HIS A 106 7.07 -9.33 8.62
C HIS A 106 8.51 -9.86 8.54
N LYS A 107 8.92 -10.37 7.38
CA LYS A 107 10.30 -10.81 7.10
C LYS A 107 11.34 -9.74 7.45
N ASN A 108 11.05 -8.47 7.16
CA ASN A 108 11.96 -7.35 7.42
C ASN A 108 11.78 -6.70 8.80
N ASN A 109 11.07 -7.36 9.73
CA ASN A 109 10.83 -6.88 11.10
C ASN A 109 10.28 -5.45 11.15
N TYR A 110 9.34 -5.12 10.25
CA TYR A 110 8.73 -3.81 10.21
C TYR A 110 8.00 -3.50 11.52
N THR A 111 8.36 -2.39 12.17
CA THR A 111 7.78 -1.93 13.45
C THR A 111 6.99 -0.62 13.33
N GLY A 112 6.82 -0.11 12.11
CA GLY A 112 6.08 1.12 11.85
C GLY A 112 4.56 0.92 11.88
N TYR A 113 3.83 2.01 11.67
CA TYR A 113 2.38 1.97 11.63
C TYR A 113 1.86 1.37 10.32
N VAL A 114 0.73 0.67 10.40
CA VAL A 114 -0.04 0.16 9.27
C VAL A 114 -1.48 0.64 9.42
N ARG A 115 -2.10 1.11 8.33
CA ARG A 115 -3.56 1.30 8.25
C ARG A 115 -4.14 0.56 7.05
N PRO A 116 -5.40 0.09 7.13
CA PRO A 116 -6.11 -0.53 6.00
C PRO A 116 -6.51 0.49 4.91
N ASP A 117 -6.43 1.78 5.22
CA ASP A 117 -6.70 2.88 4.29
C ASP A 117 -8.16 2.99 3.83
N HIS A 118 -8.47 2.68 2.57
CA HIS A 118 -9.82 2.74 2.02
C HIS A 118 -10.53 1.39 2.10
N GLY A 119 -11.86 1.43 2.23
CA GLY A 119 -12.75 0.27 2.12
C GLY A 119 -14.03 0.62 1.38
N ARG A 120 -14.74 -0.38 0.87
CA ARG A 120 -16.01 -0.22 0.17
C ARG A 120 -17.09 0.30 1.12
N MET A 121 -18.06 1.03 0.58
CA MET A 121 -19.29 1.34 1.31
C MET A 121 -20.19 0.12 1.32
N ILE A 122 -20.34 -0.51 2.48
CA ILE A 122 -21.15 -1.72 2.67
C ILE A 122 -22.19 -1.49 3.76
N TRP A 123 -23.20 -2.35 3.82
CA TRP A 123 -24.19 -2.39 4.91
C TRP A 123 -24.95 -1.08 5.14
N GLY A 124 -25.27 -0.35 4.06
CA GLY A 124 -26.05 0.90 4.14
C GLY A 124 -25.26 2.10 4.65
N GLU A 125 -23.93 1.99 4.71
CA GLU A 125 -23.05 3.10 5.07
C GLU A 125 -23.17 4.29 4.12
N THR A 126 -23.09 5.50 4.68
CA THR A 126 -23.08 6.77 3.94
C THR A 126 -21.91 7.63 4.45
N GLY A 127 -21.53 8.66 3.68
CA GLY A 127 -20.47 9.59 4.07
C GLY A 127 -19.37 9.69 3.02
N ARG A 128 -18.11 9.83 3.46
CA ARG A 128 -16.98 10.01 2.55
C ARG A 128 -16.58 8.66 1.92
N PRO A 129 -16.54 8.56 0.57
CA PRO A 129 -16.10 7.34 -0.12
C PRO A 129 -14.74 6.85 0.40
N GLY A 130 -14.63 5.54 0.64
CA GLY A 130 -13.41 4.93 1.16
C GLY A 130 -13.22 5.02 2.67
N TYR A 131 -13.87 5.95 3.38
CA TYR A 131 -13.60 6.25 4.80
C TYR A 131 -14.67 5.75 5.76
N GLY A 132 -15.51 4.84 5.29
CA GLY A 132 -16.47 4.16 6.11
C GLY A 132 -15.86 3.31 7.24
N LEU A 133 -16.65 2.96 8.24
CA LEU A 133 -16.23 2.10 9.35
C LEU A 133 -16.04 0.65 8.89
N TYR A 134 -17.01 0.11 8.14
CA TYR A 134 -17.23 -1.33 8.08
C TYR A 134 -16.13 -2.08 7.32
N ASP A 135 -15.96 -1.82 6.03
CA ASP A 135 -15.00 -2.57 5.20
C ASP A 135 -13.54 -2.24 5.59
N ARG A 136 -13.29 -1.07 6.18
CA ARG A 136 -11.99 -0.72 6.79
C ARG A 136 -11.70 -1.53 8.05
N ALA A 137 -12.68 -1.75 8.91
CA ALA A 137 -12.53 -2.60 10.09
C ALA A 137 -12.29 -4.07 9.68
N LEU A 138 -13.01 -4.56 8.66
CA LEU A 138 -12.76 -5.88 8.08
C LEU A 138 -11.33 -5.99 7.53
N GLY A 139 -10.86 -4.96 6.80
CA GLY A 139 -9.49 -4.87 6.32
C GLY A 139 -8.46 -4.91 7.45
N ALA A 140 -8.65 -4.14 8.52
CA ALA A 140 -7.75 -4.14 9.67
C ALA A 140 -7.63 -5.54 10.30
N MET A 141 -8.75 -6.25 10.48
CA MET A 141 -8.76 -7.60 11.03
C MET A 141 -8.14 -8.63 10.08
N TYR A 142 -8.34 -8.49 8.77
CA TYR A 142 -7.67 -9.31 7.77
C TYR A 142 -6.15 -9.18 7.85
N LEU A 143 -5.62 -7.94 7.90
CA LEU A 143 -4.19 -7.68 8.03
C LEU A 143 -3.62 -8.24 9.34
N THR A 144 -4.36 -8.08 10.45
CA THR A 144 -3.97 -8.60 11.76
C THR A 144 -3.90 -10.12 11.76
N GLY A 145 -4.89 -10.79 11.15
CA GLY A 145 -4.91 -12.24 11.02
C GLY A 145 -3.75 -12.79 10.18
N ILE A 146 -3.38 -12.10 9.09
CA ILE A 146 -2.19 -12.46 8.31
C ILE A 146 -0.93 -12.34 9.16
N TRP A 147 -0.75 -11.22 9.85
CA TRP A 147 0.44 -10.97 10.69
C TRP A 147 0.58 -12.02 11.80
N GLU A 148 -0.49 -12.30 12.55
CA GLU A 148 -0.48 -13.33 13.59
C GLU A 148 -0.14 -14.72 13.02
N THR A 149 -0.66 -15.05 11.83
CA THR A 149 -0.37 -16.33 11.17
C THR A 149 1.11 -16.44 10.82
N LEU A 150 1.70 -15.39 10.23
CA LEU A 150 3.13 -15.37 9.89
C LEU A 150 4.02 -15.51 11.13
N GLU A 151 3.63 -14.87 12.23
CA GLU A 151 4.33 -14.99 13.52
C GLU A 151 4.30 -16.44 14.06
N LYS A 152 3.17 -17.14 13.93
CA LYS A 152 3.05 -18.55 14.36
C LYS A 152 3.80 -19.52 13.44
N CYS A 153 3.83 -19.24 12.13
CA CYS A 153 4.51 -20.10 11.16
C CYS A 153 6.04 -19.89 11.12
N SER A 154 6.55 -18.80 11.69
CA SER A 154 7.99 -18.49 11.74
C SER A 154 8.68 -19.03 13.00
N ARG A 155 7.91 -19.62 13.92
CA ARG A 155 8.40 -20.32 15.12
C ARG A 155 8.57 -21.81 14.83
#